data_AF-A0A928T2B0-F1
#
_entry.id   AF-A0A928T2B0-F1
#
_cell.length_a   1.000
_cell.length_b   1.000
_cell.length_c   1.000
_cell.angle_alpha   90.00
_cell.angle_beta   90.00
_cell.angle_gamma   90.00
#
_symmetry.space_group_name_H-M   'P 1'
#
loop_
_entity.id
_entity.type
_entity.pdbx_description
1 polymer ?
#
loop_
_entity_poly.entity_id
_entity_poly.type
_entity_poly.pdbx_seq_one_letter_code
_entity_poly.pdbx_strand_id
1 'polypeptide(L)'
;MAALIFDPAYRPLLLFGTASNVYSFVLVVLALRHGDWLTDQRFSLTKFYVLMGWVPLAFVSLALLISPRYLALFVAAGLLGIVGELIVSVVWRRFFAEPIWTYSYRSVLAGYTSTLNFLPWAVGALLFCETRRVLGGAPPAGLALDRPLWVCAAALAAGVLVAWPLSRLTSARERRFTKRAFAVFCIPIAFTGAGLAALVSPHYLLLMAAFALVGFLTEYTYGRGMSLFFERGLWTYNHWKIDHGHTSFVTFPLWALGGLYFHFIAGFVGL
;
A
#
# COMPACT_ATOMS: atom_id res chain seq x y z
N MET A 1 0.25 -25.30 -19.13
CA MET A 1 -0.81 -24.33 -18.74
C MET A 1 -2.08 -25.00 -18.24
N ALA A 2 -2.68 -25.97 -18.93
CA ALA A 2 -3.92 -26.62 -18.48
C ALA A 2 -3.82 -27.30 -17.09
N ALA A 3 -2.66 -27.83 -16.71
CA ALA A 3 -2.46 -28.47 -15.40
C ALA A 3 -2.48 -27.49 -14.19
N LEU A 4 -2.15 -26.20 -14.39
CA LEU A 4 -2.19 -25.18 -13.34
C LEU A 4 -3.61 -24.71 -13.01
N ILE A 5 -4.55 -24.85 -13.95
CA ILE A 5 -5.95 -24.41 -13.78
C ILE A 5 -6.74 -25.38 -12.88
N PHE A 6 -6.33 -26.66 -12.83
CA PHE A 6 -7.00 -27.69 -12.04
C PHE A 6 -6.35 -27.98 -10.69
N ASP A 7 -5.19 -27.39 -10.43
CA ASP A 7 -4.56 -27.49 -9.12
C ASP A 7 -5.47 -26.82 -8.06
N PRO A 8 -5.90 -27.57 -7.03
CA PRO A 8 -6.74 -27.06 -5.96
C PRO A 8 -6.22 -25.78 -5.31
N ALA A 9 -4.90 -25.56 -5.31
CA ALA A 9 -4.26 -24.35 -4.80
C ALA A 9 -4.65 -23.08 -5.57
N TYR A 10 -5.06 -23.19 -6.85
CA TYR A 10 -5.39 -22.07 -7.73
C TYR A 10 -6.90 -21.86 -7.93
N ARG A 11 -7.75 -22.79 -7.46
CA ARG A 11 -9.22 -22.63 -7.49
C ARG A 11 -9.71 -21.32 -6.85
N PRO A 12 -9.13 -20.82 -5.76
CA PRO A 12 -9.55 -19.56 -5.18
C PRO A 12 -9.21 -18.33 -6.05
N LEU A 13 -8.08 -18.38 -6.76
CA LEU A 13 -7.67 -17.36 -7.73
C LEU A 13 -8.60 -17.34 -8.95
N LEU A 14 -9.03 -18.52 -9.41
CA LEU A 14 -10.04 -18.65 -10.47
C LEU A 14 -11.39 -18.08 -10.03
N LEU A 15 -11.87 -18.43 -8.84
CA LEU A 15 -13.13 -17.91 -8.30
C LEU A 15 -13.07 -16.40 -8.04
N PHE A 16 -11.93 -15.89 -7.55
CA PHE A 16 -11.66 -14.45 -7.45
C PHE A 16 -11.73 -13.76 -8.81
N GLY A 17 -11.11 -14.36 -9.83
CA GLY A 17 -11.16 -13.88 -11.21
C GLY A 17 -12.60 -13.86 -11.73
N THR A 18 -13.39 -14.91 -11.49
CA THR A 18 -14.80 -14.97 -11.87
C THR A 18 -15.64 -13.92 -11.15
N ALA A 19 -15.49 -13.77 -9.84
CA ALA A 19 -16.23 -12.77 -9.05
C ALA A 19 -15.91 -11.34 -9.51
N SER A 20 -14.63 -11.05 -9.78
CA SER A 20 -14.19 -9.75 -10.30
C SER A 20 -14.75 -9.48 -11.70
N ASN A 21 -14.82 -10.50 -12.56
CA ASN A 21 -15.41 -10.38 -13.90
C ASN A 21 -16.94 -10.17 -13.85
N VAL A 22 -17.65 -10.89 -12.99
CA VAL A 22 -19.10 -10.69 -12.79
C VAL A 22 -19.37 -9.29 -12.26
N TYR A 23 -18.57 -8.82 -11.30
CA TYR A 23 -18.68 -7.46 -10.79
C TYR A 23 -18.43 -6.41 -11.88
N SER A 24 -17.38 -6.60 -12.68
CA SER A 24 -17.06 -5.71 -13.80
C SER A 24 -18.19 -5.67 -14.83
N PHE A 25 -18.79 -6.84 -15.12
CA PHE A 25 -19.97 -6.94 -15.99
C PHE A 25 -21.18 -6.21 -15.41
N VAL A 26 -21.46 -6.36 -14.11
CA VAL A 26 -22.54 -5.63 -13.43
C VAL A 26 -22.30 -4.13 -13.47
N LEU A 27 -21.07 -3.67 -13.25
CA LEU A 27 -20.71 -2.26 -13.38
C LEU A 27 -20.93 -1.72 -14.80
N VAL A 28 -20.57 -2.50 -15.83
CA VAL A 28 -20.84 -2.15 -17.23
C VAL A 28 -22.35 -2.06 -17.48
N VAL A 29 -23.14 -3.03 -17.00
CA VAL A 29 -24.61 -3.00 -17.14
C VAL A 29 -25.22 -1.81 -16.41
N LEU A 30 -24.76 -1.50 -15.20
CA LEU A 30 -25.21 -0.33 -14.44
C LEU A 30 -24.81 0.97 -15.15
N ALA A 31 -23.62 1.04 -15.73
CA ALA A 31 -23.17 2.20 -16.51
C ALA A 31 -24.01 2.37 -17.78
N LEU A 32 -24.39 1.28 -18.45
CA LEU A 32 -25.27 1.32 -19.62
C LEU A 32 -26.72 1.71 -19.26
N ARG A 33 -27.21 1.35 -18.06
CA ARG A 33 -28.59 1.63 -17.62
C ARG A 33 -28.77 2.98 -16.95
N HIS A 34 -27.77 3.45 -16.20
CA HIS A 34 -27.81 4.69 -15.41
C HIS A 34 -26.83 5.73 -15.99
N GLY A 35 -26.77 5.79 -17.33
CA GLY A 35 -25.72 6.39 -18.14
C GLY A 35 -25.23 7.78 -17.78
N ASP A 36 -25.96 8.55 -16.98
CA ASP A 36 -25.54 9.86 -16.51
C ASP A 36 -24.84 9.81 -15.15
N TRP A 37 -25.26 8.98 -14.19
CA TRP A 37 -24.73 9.04 -12.81
C TRP A 37 -23.36 8.36 -12.65
N LEU A 38 -23.13 7.22 -13.31
CA LEU A 38 -21.83 6.54 -13.27
C LEU A 38 -20.77 7.23 -14.12
N THR A 39 -21.18 7.94 -15.16
CA THR A 39 -20.29 8.69 -16.07
C THR A 39 -20.07 10.13 -15.61
N ASP A 40 -21.02 10.73 -14.87
CA ASP A 40 -20.85 12.04 -14.22
C ASP A 40 -19.64 12.00 -13.31
N GLN A 41 -18.64 12.82 -13.60
CA GLN A 41 -17.38 12.85 -12.88
C GLN A 41 -17.50 13.45 -11.46
N ARG A 42 -18.68 13.96 -11.07
CA ARG A 42 -18.90 14.44 -9.70
C ARG A 42 -18.70 13.31 -8.69
N PHE A 43 -17.92 13.61 -7.67
CA PHE A 43 -17.67 12.66 -6.60
C PHE A 43 -18.92 12.48 -5.74
N SER A 44 -19.30 11.22 -5.54
CA SER A 44 -20.19 10.82 -4.44
C SER A 44 -19.63 9.59 -3.74
N LEU A 45 -19.86 9.50 -2.44
CA LEU A 45 -19.39 8.38 -1.63
C LEU A 45 -20.00 7.05 -2.11
N THR A 46 -21.27 7.08 -2.51
CA THR A 46 -21.97 5.93 -3.09
C THR A 46 -21.30 5.49 -4.38
N LYS A 47 -20.99 6.42 -5.30
CA LYS A 47 -20.29 6.09 -6.55
C LYS A 47 -18.91 5.49 -6.27
N PHE A 48 -18.15 6.08 -5.34
CA PHE A 48 -16.86 5.53 -4.92
C PHE A 48 -16.97 4.07 -4.48
N TYR A 49 -17.89 3.75 -3.55
CA TYR A 49 -18.04 2.38 -3.06
C TYR A 49 -18.65 1.43 -4.10
N VAL A 50 -19.50 1.93 -5.00
CA VAL A 50 -20.00 1.15 -6.14
C VAL A 50 -18.91 0.86 -7.17
N LEU A 51 -17.91 1.73 -7.34
CA LEU A 51 -16.76 1.42 -8.21
C LEU A 51 -15.74 0.51 -7.51
N MET A 52 -15.60 0.66 -6.19
CA MET A 52 -14.61 -0.05 -5.38
C MET A 52 -15.10 -1.34 -4.74
N GLY A 53 -16.40 -1.63 -4.80
CA GLY A 53 -17.05 -2.78 -4.18
C GLY A 53 -16.54 -4.16 -4.62
N TRP A 54 -15.84 -4.28 -5.75
CA TRP A 54 -15.17 -5.53 -6.12
C TRP A 54 -14.10 -5.91 -5.09
N VAL A 55 -13.47 -4.92 -4.45
CA VAL A 55 -12.42 -5.11 -3.46
C VAL A 55 -12.93 -5.88 -2.23
N PRO A 56 -13.94 -5.42 -1.46
CA PRO A 56 -14.45 -6.19 -0.34
C PRO A 56 -15.04 -7.54 -0.78
N LEU A 57 -15.67 -7.62 -1.96
CA LEU A 57 -16.19 -8.89 -2.49
C LEU A 57 -15.09 -9.91 -2.74
N ALA A 58 -13.94 -9.47 -3.25
CA ALA A 58 -12.75 -10.28 -3.43
C ALA A 58 -12.27 -10.89 -2.10
N PHE A 59 -12.15 -10.07 -1.06
CA PHE A 59 -11.71 -10.55 0.26
C PHE A 59 -12.72 -11.46 0.94
N VAL A 60 -14.02 -11.16 0.82
CA VAL A 60 -15.08 -12.06 1.31
C VAL A 60 -15.02 -13.40 0.58
N SER A 61 -14.80 -13.40 -0.73
CA SER A 61 -14.66 -14.64 -1.52
C SER A 61 -13.45 -15.44 -1.05
N LEU A 62 -12.28 -14.81 -0.88
CA LEU A 62 -11.10 -15.48 -0.32
C LEU A 62 -11.34 -16.00 1.10
N ALA A 63 -12.10 -15.26 1.92
CA ALA A 63 -12.44 -15.66 3.28
C ALA A 63 -13.33 -16.91 3.32
N LEU A 64 -14.33 -16.98 2.44
CA LEU A 64 -15.26 -18.12 2.33
C LEU A 64 -14.60 -19.34 1.69
N LEU A 65 -13.69 -19.14 0.73
CA LEU A 65 -13.14 -20.20 -0.11
C LEU A 65 -11.78 -20.74 0.37
N ILE A 66 -11.00 -19.92 1.08
CA ILE A 66 -9.65 -20.30 1.54
C ILE A 66 -9.55 -20.27 3.05
N SER A 67 -9.72 -19.08 3.65
CA SER A 67 -9.50 -18.90 5.08
C SER A 67 -10.10 -17.59 5.58
N PRO A 68 -10.85 -17.61 6.71
CA PRO A 68 -11.39 -16.38 7.31
C PRO A 68 -10.30 -15.37 7.70
N ARG A 69 -9.03 -15.80 7.78
CA ARG A 69 -7.87 -14.93 8.02
C ARG A 69 -7.70 -13.83 6.97
N TYR A 70 -8.17 -14.05 5.73
CA TYR A 70 -8.17 -13.00 4.70
C TYR A 70 -9.06 -11.82 5.06
N LEU A 71 -10.21 -12.06 5.71
CA LEU A 71 -11.07 -10.99 6.21
C LEU A 71 -10.41 -10.25 7.37
N ALA A 72 -9.72 -10.97 8.26
CA ALA A 72 -8.93 -10.35 9.32
C ALA A 72 -7.81 -9.48 8.74
N LEU A 73 -7.08 -9.96 7.72
CA LEU A 73 -6.09 -9.18 6.99
C LEU A 73 -6.70 -7.94 6.34
N PHE A 74 -7.86 -8.06 5.68
CA PHE A 74 -8.56 -6.95 5.05
C PHE A 74 -8.82 -5.80 6.03
N VAL A 75 -9.43 -6.14 7.18
CA VAL A 75 -9.78 -5.16 8.20
C VAL A 75 -8.52 -4.58 8.86
N ALA A 76 -7.58 -5.44 9.26
CA ALA A 76 -6.35 -5.01 9.90
C ALA A 76 -5.54 -4.12 8.97
N ALA A 77 -5.32 -4.52 7.71
CA ALA A 77 -4.55 -3.75 6.75
C ALA A 77 -5.19 -2.42 6.39
N GLY A 78 -6.53 -2.38 6.21
CA GLY A 78 -7.23 -1.13 5.93
C GLY A 78 -7.09 -0.11 7.06
N LEU A 79 -7.24 -0.54 8.32
CA LEU A 79 -7.08 0.33 9.49
C LEU A 79 -5.62 0.72 9.72
N LEU A 80 -4.74 -0.27 9.77
CA LEU A 80 -3.33 -0.08 10.07
C LEU A 80 -2.59 0.64 8.94
N GLY A 81 -3.05 0.54 7.69
CA GLY A 81 -2.54 1.33 6.58
C GLY A 81 -2.80 2.82 6.76
N ILE A 82 -4.03 3.20 7.15
CA ILE A 82 -4.38 4.60 7.48
C ILE A 82 -3.51 5.10 8.65
N VAL A 83 -3.31 4.28 9.68
CA VAL A 83 -2.45 4.61 10.83
C VAL A 83 -0.99 4.78 10.40
N GLY A 84 -0.46 3.87 9.58
CA GLY A 84 0.90 3.95 9.05
C GLY A 84 1.13 5.20 8.21
N GLU A 85 0.16 5.53 7.36
CA GLU A 85 0.16 6.75 6.55
C GLU A 85 0.15 8.02 7.40
N LEU A 86 -0.64 8.04 8.49
CA LEU A 86 -0.64 9.12 9.46
C LEU A 86 0.73 9.27 10.15
N ILE A 87 1.33 8.16 10.60
CA ILE A 87 2.66 8.17 11.23
C ILE A 87 3.70 8.73 10.26
N VAL A 88 3.70 8.26 9.01
CA VAL A 88 4.62 8.74 7.96
C VAL A 88 4.41 10.23 7.69
N SER A 89 3.16 10.70 7.60
CA SER A 89 2.85 12.13 7.43
C SER A 89 3.35 12.99 8.59
N VAL A 90 3.20 12.52 9.83
CA VAL A 90 3.68 13.24 11.02
C VAL A 90 5.21 13.31 11.03
N VAL A 91 5.89 12.20 10.75
CA VAL A 91 7.34 12.16 10.65
C VAL A 91 7.81 13.06 9.51
N TRP A 92 7.16 13.02 8.35
CA TRP A 92 7.45 13.85 7.20
C TRP A 92 7.45 15.35 7.53
N ARG A 93 6.46 15.83 8.29
CA ARG A 93 6.36 17.25 8.69
C ARG A 93 7.52 17.74 9.58
N ARG A 94 8.30 16.82 10.15
CA ARG A 94 9.55 17.16 10.86
C ARG A 94 10.67 17.49 9.89
N PHE A 95 10.68 16.88 8.71
CA PHE A 95 11.69 17.08 7.68
C PHE A 95 11.28 18.16 6.66
N PHE A 96 9.99 18.25 6.35
CA PHE A 96 9.49 19.06 5.24
C PHE A 96 8.27 19.89 5.62
N ALA A 97 8.21 21.13 5.13
CA ALA A 97 7.09 22.03 5.35
C ALA A 97 5.87 21.62 4.52
N GLU A 98 6.06 21.25 3.25
CA GLU A 98 5.00 20.78 2.36
C GLU A 98 4.65 19.30 2.66
N PRO A 99 3.37 18.89 2.59
CA PRO A 99 2.99 17.49 2.80
C PRO A 99 3.40 16.59 1.63
N ILE A 100 3.50 15.27 1.86
CA ILE A 100 3.79 14.29 0.78
C ILE A 100 2.70 14.33 -0.29
N TRP A 101 1.45 14.24 0.16
CA TRP A 101 0.23 14.19 -0.63
C TRP A 101 -0.80 15.18 -0.06
N THR A 102 -1.75 15.55 -0.91
CA THR A 102 -2.91 16.36 -0.54
C THR A 102 -4.18 15.63 -0.95
N TYR A 103 -5.07 15.34 0.00
CA TYR A 103 -6.35 14.66 -0.27
C TYR A 103 -7.46 15.63 -0.66
N SER A 104 -8.16 15.31 -1.75
CA SER A 104 -9.32 16.08 -2.23
C SER A 104 -10.61 15.73 -1.50
N TYR A 105 -10.74 14.49 -1.03
CA TYR A 105 -11.99 13.98 -0.45
C TYR A 105 -11.76 13.28 0.89
N ARG A 106 -12.69 13.53 1.84
CA ARG A 106 -12.76 12.88 3.17
C ARG A 106 -11.42 12.85 3.90
N SER A 107 -10.66 13.94 3.76
CA SER A 107 -9.40 14.11 4.45
C SER A 107 -9.62 14.19 5.96
N VAL A 108 -8.69 13.64 6.73
CA VAL A 108 -8.73 13.59 8.20
C VAL A 108 -7.42 14.15 8.73
N LEU A 109 -7.44 14.62 9.98
CA LEU A 109 -6.26 15.08 10.72
C LEU A 109 -5.42 16.07 9.91
N ALA A 110 -6.04 17.20 9.52
CA ALA A 110 -5.42 18.26 8.72
C ALA A 110 -4.90 17.82 7.34
N GLY A 111 -5.43 16.73 6.78
CA GLY A 111 -5.07 16.25 5.45
C GLY A 111 -3.92 15.23 5.41
N TYR A 112 -3.53 14.68 6.55
CA TYR A 112 -2.49 13.65 6.61
C TYR A 112 -2.94 12.30 6.03
N THR A 113 -4.23 12.01 6.08
CA THR A 113 -4.80 10.79 5.49
C THR A 113 -6.24 11.00 5.04
N SER A 114 -6.83 10.01 4.37
CA SER A 114 -8.24 9.95 4.03
C SER A 114 -8.84 8.63 4.49
N THR A 115 -10.07 8.68 5.01
CA THR A 115 -10.83 7.44 5.30
C THR A 115 -11.07 6.58 4.05
N LEU A 116 -11.01 7.19 2.86
CA LEU A 116 -11.14 6.47 1.59
C LEU A 116 -9.92 5.58 1.28
N ASN A 117 -8.80 5.75 1.98
CA ASN A 117 -7.61 4.92 1.81
C ASN A 117 -7.74 3.53 2.45
N PHE A 118 -8.80 3.29 3.22
CA PHE A 118 -9.06 1.96 3.79
C PHE A 118 -9.02 0.86 2.72
N LEU A 119 -9.72 1.06 1.60
CA LEU A 119 -9.79 0.07 0.52
C LEU A 119 -8.45 -0.09 -0.23
N PRO A 120 -7.78 0.98 -0.69
CA PRO A 120 -6.43 0.88 -1.25
C PRO A 120 -5.43 0.14 -0.36
N TRP A 121 -5.40 0.44 0.93
CA TRP A 121 -4.49 -0.22 1.87
C TRP A 121 -4.80 -1.69 2.04
N ALA A 122 -6.09 -2.04 2.16
CA ALA A 122 -6.50 -3.42 2.24
C ALA A 122 -6.10 -4.21 0.98
N VAL A 123 -6.35 -3.67 -0.22
CA VAL A 123 -5.90 -4.29 -1.50
C VAL A 123 -4.39 -4.44 -1.55
N GLY A 124 -3.66 -3.38 -1.20
CA GLY A 124 -2.19 -3.38 -1.19
C GLY A 124 -1.63 -4.52 -0.35
N ALA A 125 -2.21 -4.78 0.83
CA ALA A 125 -1.78 -5.88 1.69
C ALA A 125 -1.96 -7.26 1.04
N LEU A 126 -3.06 -7.49 0.32
CA LEU A 126 -3.24 -8.75 -0.43
C LEU A 126 -2.22 -8.87 -1.57
N LEU A 127 -1.99 -7.80 -2.32
CA LEU A 127 -0.98 -7.79 -3.38
C LEU A 127 0.42 -8.07 -2.84
N PHE A 128 0.77 -7.54 -1.66
CA PHE A 128 2.05 -7.84 -1.01
C PHE A 128 2.13 -9.27 -0.48
N CYS A 129 1.02 -9.83 0.03
CA CYS A 129 0.96 -11.25 0.41
C CYS A 129 1.23 -12.16 -0.79
N GLU A 130 0.60 -11.89 -1.93
CA GLU A 130 0.80 -12.68 -3.14
C GLU A 130 2.19 -12.45 -3.74
N THR A 131 2.71 -11.21 -3.71
CA THR A 131 4.10 -10.91 -4.11
C THR A 131 5.09 -11.75 -3.31
N ARG A 132 4.90 -11.84 -1.99
CA ARG A 132 5.72 -12.69 -1.11
C ARG A 132 5.65 -14.16 -1.54
N ARG A 133 4.44 -14.68 -1.82
CA ARG A 133 4.24 -16.07 -2.23
C ARG A 133 4.93 -16.39 -3.55
N VAL A 134 4.79 -15.52 -4.55
CA VAL A 134 5.43 -15.68 -5.87
C VAL A 134 6.95 -15.70 -5.76
N LEU A 135 7.51 -14.89 -4.87
CA LEU A 135 8.97 -14.82 -4.66
C LEU A 135 9.52 -15.95 -3.77
N GLY A 136 8.68 -16.93 -3.37
CA GLY A 136 9.10 -18.02 -2.49
C GLY A 136 9.41 -17.57 -1.06
N GLY A 137 8.97 -16.37 -0.67
CA GLY A 137 9.20 -15.78 0.65
C GLY A 137 8.26 -16.32 1.73
N ALA A 138 7.83 -17.58 1.63
CA ALA A 138 7.19 -18.23 2.77
C ALA A 138 8.18 -18.13 3.94
N PRO A 139 7.76 -17.66 5.14
CA PRO A 139 8.56 -17.89 6.31
C PRO A 139 8.86 -19.40 6.32
N PRO A 140 10.13 -19.83 6.34
CA PRO A 140 10.44 -21.24 6.45
C PRO A 140 9.60 -21.82 7.59
N ALA A 141 8.95 -22.96 7.36
CA ALA A 141 8.13 -23.59 8.38
C ALA A 141 8.95 -23.69 9.68
N GLY A 142 8.56 -22.93 10.72
CA GLY A 142 9.27 -22.87 12.00
C GLY A 142 10.15 -21.63 12.27
N LEU A 143 10.32 -20.69 11.33
CA LEU A 143 10.90 -19.38 11.68
C LEU A 143 9.83 -18.49 12.30
N ALA A 144 9.85 -18.36 13.62
CA ALA A 144 9.07 -17.37 14.33
C ALA A 144 9.33 -15.97 13.74
N LEU A 145 8.26 -15.26 13.36
CA LEU A 145 8.32 -13.89 12.83
C LEU A 145 9.00 -12.91 13.80
N ASP A 146 9.16 -13.32 15.05
CA ASP A 146 9.79 -12.59 16.14
C ASP A 146 11.17 -12.06 15.75
N ARG A 147 12.09 -12.91 15.25
CA ARG A 147 13.45 -12.44 14.93
C ARG A 147 13.46 -11.39 13.81
N PRO A 148 12.84 -11.62 12.64
CA PRO A 148 12.75 -10.58 11.61
C PRO A 148 12.08 -9.29 12.10
N LEU A 149 11.01 -9.39 12.91
CA LEU A 149 10.33 -8.23 13.46
C LEU A 149 11.21 -7.42 14.40
N TRP A 150 11.91 -8.08 15.34
CA TRP A 150 12.82 -7.40 16.26
C TRP A 150 13.99 -6.75 15.54
N VAL A 151 14.57 -7.43 14.54
CA VAL A 151 15.61 -6.85 13.68
C VAL A 151 15.08 -5.63 12.93
N CYS A 152 13.87 -5.72 12.36
CA CYS A 152 13.21 -4.60 11.68
C CYS A 152 13.03 -3.41 12.62
N ALA A 153 12.48 -3.64 13.82
CA ALA A 153 12.25 -2.58 14.81
C ALA A 153 13.56 -1.94 15.29
N ALA A 154 14.56 -2.75 15.62
CA ALA A 154 15.87 -2.27 16.07
C ALA A 154 16.60 -1.49 14.98
N ALA A 155 16.60 -2.00 13.74
CA ALA A 155 17.23 -1.34 12.60
C ALA A 155 16.52 -0.02 12.23
N LEU A 156 15.19 0.00 12.25
CA LEU A 156 14.42 1.22 12.05
C LEU A 156 14.73 2.26 13.13
N ALA A 157 14.76 1.86 14.40
CA ALA A 157 15.11 2.74 15.52
C ALA A 157 16.54 3.29 15.40
N ALA A 158 17.53 2.43 15.09
CA ALA A 158 18.90 2.84 14.86
C ALA A 158 19.00 3.84 13.70
N GLY A 159 18.30 3.59 12.59
CA GLY A 159 18.27 4.51 11.45
C GLY A 159 17.59 5.83 11.78
N VAL A 160 16.54 5.85 12.62
CA VAL A 160 15.95 7.10 13.15
C VAL A 160 16.97 7.88 13.99
N LEU A 161 17.69 7.20 14.89
CA LEU A 161 18.73 7.83 15.73
C LEU A 161 19.84 8.47 14.89
N VAL A 162 20.17 7.88 13.73
CA VAL A 162 21.14 8.44 12.77
C VAL A 162 20.52 9.58 11.95
N ALA A 163 19.31 9.40 11.44
CA ALA A 163 18.63 10.39 10.59
C ALA A 163 18.29 11.67 11.35
N TRP A 164 17.96 11.57 12.64
CA TRP A 164 17.51 12.68 13.46
C TRP A 164 18.52 13.83 13.56
N PRO A 165 19.79 13.61 13.96
CA PRO A 165 20.80 14.67 13.96
C PRO A 165 21.14 15.16 12.55
N LEU A 166 21.20 14.27 11.55
CA LEU A 166 21.49 14.63 10.16
C LEU A 166 20.40 15.50 9.53
N SER A 167 19.15 15.37 10.00
CA SER A 167 18.05 16.20 9.54
C SER A 167 18.30 17.69 9.86
N ARG A 168 18.98 18.00 10.98
CA ARG A 168 19.33 19.38 11.35
C ARG A 168 20.36 20.02 10.42
N LEU A 169 21.20 19.21 9.79
CA LEU A 169 22.23 19.67 8.85
C LEU A 169 21.67 19.90 7.43
N THR A 170 20.53 19.28 7.12
CA THR A 170 19.95 19.27 5.76
C THR A 170 18.62 20.00 5.67
N SER A 171 17.93 20.17 6.80
CA SER A 171 16.75 21.02 6.92
C SER A 171 17.20 22.47 7.09
N ALA A 172 17.19 23.24 6.00
CA ALA A 172 17.21 24.70 6.10
C ALA A 172 16.10 25.19 7.06
N ARG A 173 16.23 26.40 7.60
CA ARG A 173 15.23 27.04 8.50
C ARG A 173 13.79 26.96 7.95
N GLU A 174 13.66 26.82 6.64
CA GLU A 174 12.40 26.77 5.89
C GLU A 174 11.87 25.36 5.58
N ARG A 175 12.57 24.27 5.94
CA ARG A 175 12.14 22.86 5.69
C ARG A 175 11.68 22.60 4.25
N ARG A 176 12.37 23.17 3.27
CA ARG A 176 12.08 22.94 1.85
C ARG A 176 12.47 21.52 1.43
N PHE A 177 11.69 20.93 0.52
CA PHE A 177 12.02 19.63 -0.05
C PHE A 177 13.30 19.72 -0.90
N THR A 178 14.28 18.87 -0.57
CA THR A 178 15.52 18.71 -1.34
C THR A 178 15.91 17.24 -1.43
N LYS A 179 16.67 16.87 -2.47
CA LYS A 179 17.13 15.47 -2.64
C LYS A 179 17.92 14.97 -1.43
N ARG A 180 18.74 15.84 -0.83
CA ARG A 180 19.57 15.52 0.35
C ARG A 180 18.71 15.29 1.58
N ALA A 181 17.76 16.18 1.87
CA ALA A 181 16.84 16.00 2.98
C ALA A 181 15.97 14.74 2.81
N PHE A 182 15.55 14.43 1.57
CA PHE A 182 14.85 13.18 1.27
C PHE A 182 15.72 11.94 1.48
N ALA A 183 16.99 11.97 1.06
CA ALA A 183 17.92 10.88 1.34
C ALA A 183 18.08 10.63 2.85
N VAL A 184 18.17 11.69 3.66
CA VAL A 184 18.22 11.59 5.13
C VAL A 184 16.93 11.00 5.70
N PHE A 185 15.77 11.43 5.19
CA PHE A 185 14.47 10.86 5.56
C PHE A 185 14.38 9.36 5.26
N CYS A 186 15.04 8.89 4.21
CA CYS A 186 15.07 7.47 3.83
C CYS A 186 16.08 6.61 4.60
N ILE A 187 16.96 7.20 5.42
CA ILE A 187 17.96 6.45 6.21
C ILE A 187 17.33 5.34 7.07
N PRO A 188 16.23 5.57 7.83
CA PRO A 188 15.60 4.51 8.61
C PRO A 188 15.13 3.31 7.78
N ILE A 189 14.64 3.58 6.56
CA ILE A 189 14.19 2.54 5.62
C ILE A 189 15.40 1.76 5.10
N ALA A 190 16.47 2.44 4.73
CA ALA A 190 17.71 1.82 4.28
C ALA A 190 18.34 0.95 5.38
N PHE A 191 18.38 1.45 6.62
CA PHE A 191 18.83 0.67 7.78
C PHE A 191 17.98 -0.57 8.00
N THR A 192 16.65 -0.45 7.90
CA THR A 192 15.74 -1.60 8.01
C THR A 192 16.07 -2.68 6.98
N GLY A 193 16.22 -2.29 5.70
CA GLY A 193 16.59 -3.21 4.63
C GLY A 193 17.96 -3.86 4.85
N ALA A 194 18.97 -3.06 5.19
CA ALA A 194 20.32 -3.56 5.46
C ALA A 194 20.38 -4.49 6.68
N GLY A 195 19.68 -4.15 7.76
CA GLY A 195 19.60 -4.95 8.99
C GLY A 195 18.93 -6.29 8.75
N LEU A 196 17.79 -6.31 8.06
CA LEU A 196 17.13 -7.56 7.67
C LEU A 196 17.99 -8.40 6.73
N ALA A 197 18.64 -7.77 5.74
CA ALA A 197 19.53 -8.46 4.81
C ALA A 197 20.70 -9.15 5.51
N ALA A 198 21.37 -8.43 6.42
CA ALA A 198 22.59 -8.90 7.07
C ALA A 198 22.30 -9.86 8.23
N LEU A 199 21.23 -9.63 9.01
CA LEU A 199 20.98 -10.36 10.26
C LEU A 199 19.88 -11.42 10.14
N VAL A 200 19.14 -11.46 9.03
CA VAL A 200 18.05 -12.42 8.82
C VAL A 200 18.21 -13.15 7.49
N SER A 201 18.09 -12.45 6.36
CA SER A 201 18.27 -13.03 5.03
C SER A 201 18.35 -11.93 3.97
N PRO A 202 19.29 -12.02 3.00
CA PRO A 202 19.37 -11.08 1.87
C PRO A 202 18.10 -11.07 1.01
N HIS A 203 17.25 -12.10 1.11
CA HIS A 203 15.95 -12.15 0.43
C HIS A 203 15.02 -10.97 0.81
N TYR A 204 15.18 -10.38 2.00
CA TYR A 204 14.39 -9.22 2.39
C TYR A 204 14.64 -7.99 1.51
N LEU A 205 15.82 -7.85 0.91
CA LEU A 205 16.08 -6.78 -0.07
C LEU A 205 15.27 -6.99 -1.34
N LEU A 206 15.18 -8.23 -1.82
CA LEU A 206 14.37 -8.59 -2.98
C LEU A 206 12.88 -8.34 -2.69
N LEU A 207 12.39 -8.77 -1.52
CA LEU A 207 11.01 -8.50 -1.10
C LEU A 207 10.71 -7.01 -1.02
N MET A 208 11.56 -6.22 -0.37
CA MET A 208 11.39 -4.77 -0.28
C MET A 208 11.35 -4.10 -1.66
N ALA A 209 12.25 -4.49 -2.57
CA ALA A 209 12.27 -3.97 -3.93
C ALA A 209 10.99 -4.33 -4.69
N ALA A 210 10.51 -5.57 -4.56
CA ALA A 210 9.26 -6.02 -5.16
C ALA A 210 8.05 -5.27 -4.58
N PHE A 211 7.98 -5.09 -3.27
CA PHE A 211 6.92 -4.32 -2.62
C PHE A 211 6.92 -2.87 -3.06
N ALA A 212 8.09 -2.23 -3.16
CA ALA A 212 8.22 -0.88 -3.66
C ALA A 212 7.65 -0.75 -5.08
N LEU A 213 8.01 -1.67 -5.97
CA LEU A 213 7.54 -1.70 -7.35
C LEU A 213 6.03 -1.95 -7.43
N VAL A 214 5.53 -2.98 -6.76
CA VAL A 214 4.10 -3.34 -6.76
C VAL A 214 3.26 -2.22 -6.16
N GLY A 215 3.68 -1.64 -5.03
CA GLY A 215 2.99 -0.52 -4.41
C GLY A 215 2.96 0.71 -5.31
N PHE A 216 4.10 1.06 -5.91
CA PHE A 216 4.19 2.18 -6.86
C PHE A 216 3.30 1.99 -8.09
N LEU A 217 3.29 0.81 -8.71
CA LEU A 217 2.43 0.51 -9.87
C LEU A 217 0.94 0.49 -9.50
N THR A 218 0.61 -0.07 -8.33
CA THR A 218 -0.76 -0.10 -7.81
C THR A 218 -1.26 1.32 -7.54
N GLU A 219 -0.45 2.14 -6.91
CA GLU A 219 -0.76 3.55 -6.67
C GLU A 219 -0.98 4.32 -7.97
N TYR A 220 -0.09 4.14 -8.96
CA TYR A 220 -0.21 4.78 -10.27
C TYR A 220 -1.51 4.39 -10.98
N THR A 221 -1.75 3.09 -11.12
CA THR A 221 -2.95 2.56 -11.81
C THR A 221 -4.22 2.99 -11.10
N TYR A 222 -4.21 2.98 -9.77
CA TYR A 222 -5.33 3.44 -8.97
C TYR A 222 -5.57 4.95 -9.10
N GLY A 223 -4.53 5.77 -8.93
CA GLY A 223 -4.64 7.23 -9.07
C GLY A 223 -5.15 7.61 -10.46
N ARG A 224 -4.60 6.98 -11.51
CA ARG A 224 -5.04 7.18 -12.88
C ARG A 224 -6.48 6.71 -13.09
N GLY A 225 -6.83 5.51 -12.63
CA GLY A 225 -8.17 4.97 -12.72
C GLY A 225 -9.21 5.89 -12.08
N MET A 226 -8.94 6.38 -10.88
CA MET A 226 -9.85 7.32 -10.20
C MET A 226 -9.99 8.64 -10.94
N SER A 227 -8.95 9.14 -11.60
CA SER A 227 -9.04 10.36 -12.42
C SER A 227 -9.91 10.21 -13.67
N LEU A 228 -10.21 8.99 -14.11
CA LEU A 228 -11.15 8.75 -15.22
C LEU A 228 -12.61 8.86 -14.76
N PHE A 229 -12.88 8.46 -13.50
CA PHE A 229 -14.22 8.39 -12.95
C PHE A 229 -14.61 9.61 -12.12
N PHE A 230 -13.65 10.46 -11.73
CA PHE A 230 -13.87 11.61 -10.87
C PHE A 230 -13.17 12.88 -11.39
N GLU A 231 -13.81 14.04 -11.23
CA GLU A 231 -13.31 15.35 -11.70
C GLU A 231 -11.95 15.72 -11.08
N ARG A 232 -11.69 15.23 -9.86
CA ARG A 232 -10.44 15.41 -9.14
C ARG A 232 -9.93 14.06 -8.67
N GLY A 233 -8.61 13.89 -8.69
CA GLY A 233 -7.96 12.75 -8.04
C GLY A 233 -8.28 12.70 -6.55
N LEU A 234 -8.32 11.49 -5.97
CA LEU A 234 -8.53 11.33 -4.53
C LEU A 234 -7.42 12.01 -3.71
N TRP A 235 -6.20 11.93 -4.22
CA TRP A 235 -5.04 12.67 -3.75
C TRP A 235 -4.23 13.20 -4.91
N THR A 236 -3.31 14.11 -4.59
CA THR A 236 -2.24 14.53 -5.49
C THR A 236 -0.92 14.58 -4.73
N TYR A 237 0.15 14.09 -5.35
CA TYR A 237 1.50 14.22 -4.79
C TYR A 237 2.03 15.64 -4.92
N ASN A 238 2.83 16.10 -3.95
CA ASN A 238 3.44 17.44 -3.99
C ASN A 238 4.88 17.45 -4.49
N HIS A 239 5.59 16.33 -4.36
CA HIS A 239 7.01 16.23 -4.70
C HIS A 239 7.26 15.12 -5.72
N TRP A 240 8.21 15.33 -6.64
CA TRP A 240 8.62 14.38 -7.69
C TRP A 240 7.44 13.63 -8.34
N LYS A 241 6.45 14.41 -8.72
CA LYS A 241 5.20 13.95 -9.29
C LYS A 241 5.44 13.24 -10.62
N ILE A 242 4.68 12.20 -10.87
CA ILE A 242 4.63 11.50 -12.15
C ILE A 242 3.18 11.59 -12.64
N ASP A 243 3.01 11.88 -13.94
CA ASP A 243 1.71 12.00 -14.60
C ASP A 243 0.72 12.86 -13.79
N HIS A 244 1.02 14.14 -13.67
CA HIS A 244 0.22 15.11 -12.91
C HIS A 244 0.04 14.81 -11.40
N GLY A 245 0.82 13.89 -10.84
CA GLY A 245 0.80 13.57 -9.41
C GLY A 245 -0.11 12.42 -9.03
N HIS A 246 -0.43 11.53 -9.98
CA HIS A 246 -1.08 10.25 -9.70
C HIS A 246 -0.18 9.31 -8.89
N THR A 247 1.14 9.41 -9.07
CA THR A 247 2.15 8.78 -8.22
C THR A 247 3.39 9.68 -8.06
N SER A 248 4.37 9.25 -7.29
CA SER A 248 5.62 9.98 -7.05
C SER A 248 6.79 9.04 -6.79
N PHE A 249 7.99 9.43 -7.24
CA PHE A 249 9.21 8.71 -6.86
C PHE A 249 9.49 8.75 -5.34
N VAL A 250 8.88 9.69 -4.60
CA VAL A 250 9.00 9.78 -3.14
C VAL A 250 8.34 8.59 -2.44
N THR A 251 7.33 7.97 -3.06
CA THR A 251 6.60 6.86 -2.43
C THR A 251 7.32 5.54 -2.55
N PHE A 252 8.26 5.40 -3.47
CA PHE A 252 9.00 4.15 -3.69
C PHE A 252 9.62 3.57 -2.40
N PRO A 253 10.44 4.31 -1.62
CA PRO A 253 10.95 3.80 -0.35
C PRO A 253 9.85 3.60 0.70
N LEU A 254 8.77 4.40 0.67
CA LEU A 254 7.64 4.24 1.57
C LEU A 254 6.88 2.92 1.32
N TRP A 255 6.70 2.55 0.05
CA TRP A 255 6.10 1.28 -0.36
C TRP A 255 6.96 0.08 0.02
N ALA A 256 8.29 0.21 -0.02
CA ALA A 256 9.19 -0.83 0.49
C ALA A 256 8.93 -1.11 1.98
N LEU A 257 8.84 -0.05 2.79
CA LEU A 257 8.55 -0.16 4.22
C LEU A 257 7.11 -0.64 4.49
N GLY A 258 6.13 -0.09 3.76
CA GLY A 258 4.73 -0.47 3.87
C GLY A 258 4.50 -1.94 3.52
N GLY A 259 5.18 -2.46 2.50
CA GLY A 259 5.14 -3.87 2.16
C GLY A 259 5.71 -4.77 3.25
N LEU A 260 6.83 -4.40 3.89
CA LEU A 260 7.33 -5.11 5.07
C LEU A 260 6.33 -5.09 6.22
N TYR A 261 5.69 -3.94 6.45
CA TYR A 261 4.68 -3.79 7.48
C TYR A 261 3.51 -4.75 7.26
N PHE A 262 2.97 -4.83 6.04
CA PHE A 262 1.90 -5.78 5.72
C PHE A 262 2.36 -7.23 5.68
N HIS A 263 3.62 -7.48 5.32
CA HIS A 263 4.23 -8.81 5.44
C HIS A 263 4.16 -9.33 6.89
N PHE A 264 4.47 -8.48 7.87
CA PHE A 264 4.36 -8.86 9.28
C PHE A 264 2.90 -9.01 9.74
N ILE A 265 2.01 -8.10 9.35
CA ILE A 265 0.57 -8.21 9.66
C ILE A 265 0.00 -9.53 9.12
N ALA A 266 0.30 -9.87 7.86
CA ALA A 266 -0.11 -11.12 7.25
C ALA A 266 0.39 -12.33 8.04
N GLY A 267 1.66 -12.29 8.44
CA GLY A 267 2.25 -13.32 9.28
C GLY A 267 1.55 -13.47 10.65
N PHE A 268 1.20 -12.36 11.31
CA PHE A 268 0.47 -12.38 12.59
C PHE A 268 -0.94 -12.92 12.49
N VAL A 269 -1.64 -12.68 11.38
CA VAL A 269 -2.96 -13.28 11.13
C VAL A 269 -2.85 -14.71 10.58
N GLY A 270 -1.63 -15.22 10.37
CA GLY A 270 -1.34 -16.58 9.95
C GLY A 270 -1.55 -16.81 8.44
N LEU A 271 -1.16 -15.85 7.59
CA LEU A 271 -1.24 -15.90 6.12
C LEU A 271 0.13 -15.90 5.42
#